data_AF-A0A1M5N8V4-F1
#
_entry.id   AF-A0A1M5N8V4-F1
#
_cell.length_a   1.000
_cell.length_b   1.000
_cell.length_c   1.000
_cell.angle_alpha   90.00
_cell.angle_beta   90.00
_cell.angle_gamma   90.00
#
_symmetry.space_group_name_H-M   'P 1'
#
loop_
_entity.id
_entity.type
_entity.pdbx_description
1 polymer ?
#
loop_
_entity_poly.entity_id
_entity_poly.type
_entity_poly.pdbx_seq_one_letter_code
_entity_poly.pdbx_strand_id
1 'polypeptide(L)'
;MSRFPAGTLLLAALIGMANVACTPRFYQRTTVALEVGDEEAVQIRYGELDSCLLRRQVPVDYVIRRPRYTLQIRPVPGLETPARLELRLQAGANGTLQFPDLAEEPQALFAELGVRYVVDTAALNGVLNLQVRRGNEELGRERFKLSAGQCRVLSPN
;
A
#
# COMPACT_ATOMS: atom_id res chain seq x y z
N MET A 1 -76.93 23.43 -10.20
CA MET A 1 -76.32 22.11 -10.44
C MET A 1 -75.11 22.32 -11.35
N SER A 2 -73.91 22.42 -10.75
CA SER A 2 -72.66 22.70 -11.46
C SER A 2 -72.05 21.41 -11.99
N ARG A 3 -71.66 21.37 -13.27
CA ARG A 3 -70.84 20.32 -13.86
C ARG A 3 -69.62 20.94 -14.53
N PHE A 4 -68.46 20.72 -13.95
CA PHE A 4 -67.17 20.75 -14.63
C PHE A 4 -66.50 19.40 -14.34
N PRO A 5 -66.05 18.64 -15.34
CA PRO A 5 -64.91 17.77 -15.16
C PRO A 5 -63.69 18.54 -15.66
N ALA A 6 -62.97 19.14 -14.71
CA ALA A 6 -61.53 19.34 -14.85
C ALA A 6 -60.94 17.94 -15.11
N GLY A 7 -60.22 17.75 -16.20
CA GLY A 7 -58.90 18.33 -16.32
C GLY A 7 -57.91 17.22 -16.01
N THR A 8 -57.61 16.47 -17.06
CA THR A 8 -56.57 15.46 -17.20
C THR A 8 -55.25 15.92 -16.59
N LEU A 9 -55.02 15.68 -15.31
CA LEU A 9 -53.74 15.98 -14.64
C LEU A 9 -53.42 14.91 -13.60
N LEU A 10 -53.17 13.69 -14.08
CA LEU A 10 -52.50 12.64 -13.31
C LEU A 10 -51.37 12.05 -14.15
N LEU A 11 -50.48 12.93 -14.60
CA LEU A 11 -49.22 12.57 -15.26
C LEU A 11 -48.05 13.36 -14.65
N ALA A 12 -47.98 13.39 -13.32
CA ALA A 12 -46.88 14.03 -12.58
C ALA A 12 -46.40 13.19 -11.38
N ALA A 13 -46.65 11.87 -11.38
CA ALA A 13 -46.23 10.96 -10.33
C ALA A 13 -45.05 10.05 -10.72
N LEU A 14 -44.34 10.35 -11.82
CA LEU A 14 -43.32 9.45 -12.40
C LEU A 14 -41.91 10.04 -12.57
N ILE A 15 -41.62 11.24 -12.05
CA ILE A 15 -40.29 11.87 -12.25
C ILE A 15 -39.71 12.35 -10.92
N GLY A 16 -39.71 11.47 -9.93
CA GLY A 16 -39.34 11.83 -8.57
C GLY A 16 -38.35 10.91 -7.88
N MET A 17 -37.77 9.90 -8.53
CA MET A 17 -36.71 9.07 -7.93
C MET A 17 -35.75 8.48 -8.98
N ALA A 18 -35.37 9.28 -9.98
CA ALA A 18 -34.14 9.02 -10.73
C ALA A 18 -33.14 10.09 -10.30
N ASN A 19 -32.09 9.67 -9.60
CA ASN A 19 -30.80 10.33 -9.32
C ASN A 19 -30.31 9.97 -7.90
N VAL A 20 -30.15 8.68 -7.61
CA VAL A 20 -28.97 8.29 -6.80
C VAL A 20 -27.79 8.50 -7.74
N ALA A 21 -27.42 9.76 -7.95
CA ALA A 21 -26.21 10.11 -8.66
C ALA A 21 -25.08 9.54 -7.81
N CYS A 22 -24.51 8.44 -8.28
CA CYS A 22 -23.24 7.88 -7.86
C CYS A 22 -22.19 9.00 -7.91
N THR A 23 -22.13 9.82 -6.86
CA THR A 23 -21.15 10.90 -6.77
C THR A 23 -19.84 10.20 -6.46
N PRO A 24 -18.83 10.23 -7.35
CA PRO A 24 -17.58 9.54 -7.09
C PRO A 24 -16.98 10.10 -5.80
N ARG A 25 -16.85 9.24 -4.79
CA ARG A 25 -16.19 9.62 -3.54
C ARG A 25 -14.69 9.55 -3.75
N PHE A 26 -14.05 10.70 -3.58
CA PHE A 26 -12.60 10.80 -3.57
C PHE A 26 -12.08 10.48 -2.17
N TYR A 27 -11.10 9.58 -2.10
CA TYR A 27 -10.39 9.30 -0.85
C TYR A 27 -8.91 9.60 -1.02
N GLN A 28 -8.26 10.06 0.05
CA GLN A 28 -6.81 10.20 0.10
C GLN A 28 -6.19 8.87 0.47
N ARG A 29 -5.17 8.49 -0.28
CA ARG A 29 -4.39 7.28 -0.05
C ARG A 29 -2.96 7.65 0.23
N THR A 30 -2.41 7.10 1.31
CA THR A 30 -1.01 7.25 1.66
C THR A 30 -0.18 6.27 0.82
N THR A 31 0.90 6.79 0.22
CA THR A 31 1.89 6.01 -0.52
C THR A 31 3.25 6.18 0.13
N VAL A 32 4.11 5.18 0.05
CA VAL A 32 5.49 5.28 0.54
C VAL A 32 6.44 4.80 -0.55
N ALA A 33 7.44 5.62 -0.85
CA ALA A 33 8.55 5.26 -1.71
C ALA A 33 9.82 5.07 -0.89
N LEU A 34 10.71 4.19 -1.34
CA LEU A 34 12.02 3.95 -0.76
C LEU A 34 13.07 4.63 -1.64
N GLU A 35 13.95 5.42 -1.03
CA GLU A 35 15.15 5.92 -1.69
C GLU A 35 16.17 4.78 -1.72
N VAL A 36 16.50 4.32 -2.93
CA VAL A 36 17.39 3.18 -3.17
C VAL A 36 18.79 3.72 -3.52
N GLY A 37 19.80 3.33 -2.75
CA GLY A 37 21.19 3.78 -3.00
C GLY A 37 21.97 2.94 -4.01
N ASP A 38 21.56 1.69 -4.24
CA ASP A 38 22.21 0.74 -5.15
C ASP A 38 21.19 0.27 -6.18
N GLU A 39 21.06 1.02 -7.27
CA GLU A 39 20.02 0.81 -8.29
C GLU A 39 20.22 -0.49 -9.08
N GLU A 40 21.45 -0.99 -9.20
CA GLU A 40 21.76 -2.20 -9.96
C GLU A 40 21.27 -3.49 -9.24
N ALA A 41 21.30 -3.48 -7.90
CA ALA A 41 20.86 -4.63 -7.09
C ALA A 41 19.34 -4.66 -6.83
N VAL A 42 18.61 -3.61 -7.23
CA VAL A 42 17.20 -3.42 -6.87
C VAL A 42 16.32 -3.36 -8.11
N GLN A 43 15.42 -4.33 -8.21
CA GLN A 43 14.34 -4.28 -9.18
C GLN A 43 13.15 -3.54 -8.56
N ILE A 44 12.81 -2.38 -9.12
CA ILE A 44 11.61 -1.63 -8.74
C ILE A 44 10.48 -1.97 -9.72
N ARG A 45 9.35 -2.46 -9.20
CA ARG A 45 8.13 -2.64 -10.00
C ARG A 45 7.17 -1.51 -9.69
N TYR A 46 6.73 -0.88 -10.75
CA TYR A 46 5.71 0.15 -10.72
C TYR A 46 4.38 -0.47 -11.05
N GLY A 47 3.36 -0.11 -10.27
CA GLY A 47 1.99 -0.50 -10.55
C GLY A 47 1.27 0.63 -11.25
N GLU A 48 0.38 0.29 -12.17
CA GLU A 48 -0.77 1.14 -12.42
C GLU A 48 -1.64 1.05 -11.17
N LEU A 49 -1.53 2.04 -10.30
CA LEU A 49 -2.46 2.14 -9.20
C LEU A 49 -3.74 2.72 -9.78
N ASP A 50 -4.66 1.82 -10.18
CA ASP A 50 -5.92 1.95 -10.94
C ASP A 50 -6.82 3.16 -10.62
N SER A 51 -6.46 3.97 -9.64
CA SER A 51 -7.33 5.01 -9.13
C SER A 51 -6.60 6.27 -8.65
N CYS A 52 -5.26 6.34 -8.64
CA CYS A 52 -4.60 7.65 -8.48
C CYS A 52 -4.92 8.52 -9.71
N LEU A 53 -5.77 9.54 -9.54
CA LEU A 53 -6.33 10.39 -10.62
C LEU A 53 -5.29 11.00 -11.56
N LEU A 54 -4.07 11.16 -11.08
CA LEU A 54 -2.90 11.49 -11.88
C LEU A 54 -2.13 10.18 -12.04
N ARG A 55 -2.03 9.66 -13.27
CA ARG A 55 -1.25 8.46 -13.66
C ARG A 55 0.25 8.63 -13.35
N ARG A 56 0.59 8.78 -12.07
CA ARG A 56 1.97 8.70 -11.59
C ARG A 56 2.20 7.24 -11.29
N GLN A 57 3.11 6.63 -12.05
CA GLN A 57 3.67 5.34 -11.66
C GLN A 57 4.23 5.50 -10.26
N VAL A 58 3.69 4.73 -9.33
CA VAL A 58 4.19 4.67 -7.96
C VAL A 58 4.82 3.30 -7.75
N PRO A 59 5.97 3.23 -7.08
CA PRO A 59 6.57 1.95 -6.73
C PRO A 59 5.58 1.14 -5.88
N VAL A 60 5.32 -0.10 -6.29
CA VAL A 60 4.45 -1.01 -5.54
C VAL A 60 5.20 -2.21 -5.01
N ASP A 61 6.44 -2.44 -5.46
CA ASP A 61 7.25 -3.57 -5.06
C ASP A 61 8.73 -3.25 -5.32
N TYR A 62 9.57 -3.52 -4.32
CA TYR A 62 11.02 -3.40 -4.41
C TYR A 62 11.60 -4.78 -4.13
N VAL A 63 12.34 -5.33 -5.09
CA VAL A 63 13.00 -6.63 -4.94
C VAL A 63 14.51 -6.40 -4.93
N ILE A 64 15.11 -6.51 -3.77
CA ILE A 64 16.56 -6.41 -3.56
C ILE A 64 17.16 -7.81 -3.62
N ARG A 65 18.06 -8.05 -4.58
CA ARG A 65 18.73 -9.33 -4.75
C ARG A 65 20.18 -9.22 -4.30
N ARG A 66 20.54 -9.96 -3.25
CA ARG A 66 21.91 -10.10 -2.78
C ARG A 66 22.39 -11.53 -2.99
N PRO A 67 23.72 -11.79 -2.98
CA PRO A 67 24.25 -13.15 -3.18
C PRO A 67 23.70 -14.19 -2.18
N ARG A 68 23.28 -13.76 -0.99
CA ARG A 68 22.87 -14.67 0.10
C ARG A 68 21.39 -14.61 0.48
N TYR A 69 20.64 -13.65 -0.07
CA TYR A 69 19.23 -13.47 0.22
C TYR A 69 18.53 -12.60 -0.83
N THR A 70 17.21 -12.73 -0.89
CA THR A 70 16.31 -11.82 -1.60
C THR A 70 15.40 -11.18 -0.57
N LEU A 71 15.31 -9.84 -0.61
CA LEU A 71 14.41 -9.06 0.23
C LEU A 71 13.38 -8.37 -0.68
N GLN A 72 12.11 -8.63 -0.44
CA GLN A 72 11.00 -7.95 -1.09
C GLN A 72 10.37 -6.97 -0.11
N ILE A 73 10.18 -5.72 -0.52
CA ILE A 73 9.52 -4.67 0.25
C ILE A 73 8.36 -4.13 -0.56
N ARG A 74 7.16 -4.21 -0.01
CA ARG A 74 5.92 -3.82 -0.67
C ARG A 74 5.12 -2.87 0.23
N PRO A 75 4.80 -1.66 -0.25
CA PRO A 75 3.78 -0.84 0.40
C PRO A 75 2.45 -1.57 0.44
N VAL A 76 1.84 -1.68 1.63
CA VAL A 76 0.52 -2.30 1.77
C VAL A 76 -0.52 -1.31 1.21
N PRO A 77 -1.31 -1.72 0.21
CA PRO A 77 -2.35 -0.87 -0.35
C PRO A 77 -3.46 -0.67 0.69
N GLY A 78 -3.75 0.58 1.06
CA GLY A 78 -4.84 0.88 2.00
C GLY A 78 -5.09 2.37 2.17
N LEU A 79 -6.22 2.72 2.79
CA LEU A 79 -6.53 4.08 3.23
C LEU A 79 -5.96 4.39 4.61
N GLU A 80 -5.26 3.44 5.22
CA GLU A 80 -4.74 3.53 6.57
C GLU A 80 -3.62 4.57 6.68
N THR A 81 -3.62 5.27 7.81
CA THR A 81 -2.58 6.20 8.24
C THR A 81 -2.15 5.82 9.65
N PRO A 82 -0.86 5.54 9.90
CA PRO A 82 0.25 5.57 8.95
C PRO A 82 0.18 4.46 7.89
N ALA A 83 0.89 4.63 6.77
CA ALA A 83 1.03 3.57 5.78
C ALA A 83 1.78 2.37 6.38
N ARG A 84 1.58 1.18 5.82
CA ARG A 84 2.26 -0.05 6.24
C ARG A 84 3.17 -0.58 5.15
N LEU A 85 4.27 -1.21 5.55
CA LEU A 85 5.19 -1.93 4.67
C LEU A 85 5.12 -3.41 4.98
N GLU A 86 4.97 -4.23 3.95
CA GLU A 86 5.17 -5.66 4.02
C GLU A 86 6.58 -5.99 3.54
N LEU A 87 7.34 -6.72 4.37
CA LEU A 87 8.66 -7.22 4.03
C LEU A 87 8.60 -8.73 3.91
N ARG A 88 9.22 -9.30 2.88
CA ARG A 88 9.41 -10.74 2.74
C ARG A 88 10.88 -11.05 2.53
N LEU A 89 11.40 -11.94 3.37
CA LEU A 89 12.78 -12.40 3.31
C LEU A 89 12.84 -13.83 2.80
N GLN A 90 13.65 -14.04 1.77
CA GLN A 90 14.07 -15.33 1.25
C GLN A 90 15.58 -15.49 1.43
N ALA A 91 16.00 -16.28 2.41
CA ALA A 91 17.42 -16.43 2.75
C ALA A 91 17.81 -17.88 3.11
N GLY A 92 17.20 -18.87 2.46
CA GLY A 92 17.38 -20.29 2.80
C GLY A 92 16.79 -20.66 4.17
N ALA A 93 17.25 -21.76 4.77
CA ALA A 93 16.76 -22.21 6.08
C ALA A 93 17.09 -21.18 7.19
N ASN A 94 16.07 -20.75 7.94
CA ASN A 94 16.14 -19.93 9.16
C ASN A 94 16.70 -18.51 9.00
N GLY A 95 16.50 -17.86 7.86
CA GLY A 95 16.78 -16.42 7.73
C GLY A 95 15.74 -15.56 8.44
N THR A 96 16.17 -14.52 9.15
CA THR A 96 15.29 -13.56 9.83
C THR A 96 15.70 -12.10 9.54
N LEU A 97 14.75 -11.19 9.70
CA LEU A 97 15.00 -9.75 9.75
C LEU A 97 15.01 -9.29 11.21
N GLN A 98 16.00 -8.47 11.53
CA GLN A 98 16.02 -7.64 12.75
C GLN A 98 15.78 -6.18 12.37
N PHE A 99 15.17 -5.45 13.30
CA PHE A 99 14.72 -4.08 13.10
C PHE A 99 15.32 -3.18 14.20
N PRO A 100 16.62 -2.83 14.10
CA PRO A 100 17.38 -2.25 15.22
C PRO A 100 16.81 -0.95 15.79
N ASP A 101 16.07 -0.20 14.96
CA ASP A 101 15.53 1.11 15.34
C ASP A 101 14.04 1.06 15.75
N LEU A 102 13.43 -0.12 15.77
CA LEU A 102 12.06 -0.29 16.25
C LEU A 102 12.06 -0.61 17.75
N ALA A 103 11.22 0.10 18.50
CA ALA A 103 11.03 -0.17 19.93
C ALA A 103 10.38 -1.54 20.19
N GLU A 104 9.53 -1.99 19.27
CA GLU A 104 8.88 -3.30 19.29
C GLU A 104 9.15 -4.00 17.95
N GLU A 105 9.73 -5.19 17.99
CA GLU A 105 10.02 -5.94 16.77
C GLU A 105 8.73 -6.53 16.18
N PRO A 106 8.49 -6.37 14.86
CA PRO A 106 7.34 -6.94 14.21
C PRO A 106 7.39 -8.47 14.25
N GLN A 107 6.22 -9.07 14.45
CA GLN A 107 6.11 -10.52 14.50
C GLN A 107 6.49 -11.16 13.15
N ALA A 108 7.32 -12.20 13.21
CA ALA A 108 7.64 -13.05 12.08
C ALA A 108 6.44 -13.93 11.72
N LEU A 109 5.94 -13.79 10.48
CA LEU A 109 4.90 -14.64 9.90
C LEU A 109 5.54 -15.58 8.89
N PHE A 110 5.62 -16.87 9.22
CA PHE A 110 6.20 -17.88 8.34
C PHE A 110 5.26 -18.18 7.17
N ALA A 111 5.78 -18.13 5.94
CA ALA A 111 5.06 -18.40 4.70
C ALA A 111 5.79 -19.47 3.88
N GLU A 112 5.14 -20.01 2.85
CA GLU A 112 5.69 -21.08 2.01
C GLU A 112 7.08 -20.76 1.42
N LEU A 113 7.35 -19.48 1.14
CA LEU A 113 8.60 -19.02 0.52
C LEU A 113 9.35 -18.00 1.39
N GLY A 114 9.45 -18.25 2.69
CA GLY A 114 10.32 -17.47 3.61
C GLY A 114 9.57 -16.85 4.78
N VAL A 115 10.07 -15.72 5.28
CA VAL A 115 9.51 -15.03 6.45
C VAL A 115 8.95 -13.68 6.05
N ARG A 116 7.74 -13.38 6.52
CA ARG A 116 7.03 -12.13 6.27
C ARG A 116 6.95 -11.30 7.55
N TYR A 117 7.09 -9.99 7.40
CA TYR A 117 6.94 -9.00 8.45
C TYR A 117 6.04 -7.88 7.94
N VAL A 118 5.27 -7.27 8.84
CA VAL A 118 4.47 -6.07 8.54
C VAL A 118 4.86 -4.99 9.54
N VAL A 119 5.17 -3.80 9.03
CA VAL A 119 5.66 -2.68 9.84
C VAL A 119 4.84 -1.42 9.55
N ASP A 120 4.43 -0.74 10.61
CA ASP A 120 3.80 0.57 10.53
C ASP A 120 4.85 1.66 10.33
N THR A 121 4.67 2.49 9.30
CA THR A 121 5.70 3.50 8.93
C THR A 121 5.85 4.62 9.95
N ALA A 122 4.88 4.83 10.84
CA ALA A 122 5.03 5.76 11.96
C ALA A 122 6.15 5.38 12.92
N ALA A 123 6.45 4.08 13.06
CA ALA A 123 7.50 3.60 13.96
C ALA A 123 8.92 3.81 13.40
N LEU A 124 9.04 4.12 12.10
CA LEU A 124 10.32 4.12 11.38
C LEU A 124 11.03 5.47 11.33
N ASN A 125 10.45 6.56 11.86
CA ASN A 125 11.05 7.91 11.83
C ASN A 125 11.62 8.32 10.45
N GLY A 126 10.99 7.86 9.36
CA GLY A 126 11.41 8.13 7.98
C GLY A 126 12.57 7.29 7.45
N VAL A 127 13.10 6.32 8.22
CA VAL A 127 14.18 5.43 7.78
C VAL A 127 13.89 3.98 8.16
N LEU A 128 13.91 3.10 7.18
CA LEU A 128 13.84 1.66 7.39
C LEU A 128 15.27 1.09 7.44
N ASN A 129 15.71 0.70 8.64
CA ASN A 129 16.97 -0.01 8.84
C ASN A 129 16.71 -1.48 9.16
N LEU A 130 17.39 -2.36 8.44
CA LEU A 130 17.21 -3.81 8.52
C LEU A 130 18.55 -4.49 8.64
N GLN A 131 18.61 -5.53 9.48
CA GLN A 131 19.71 -6.47 9.50
C GLN A 131 19.17 -7.86 9.15
N VAL A 132 19.78 -8.49 8.15
CA VAL A 132 19.42 -9.84 7.71
C VAL A 132 20.33 -10.83 8.42
N ARG A 133 19.75 -11.80 9.12
CA ARG A 133 20.51 -12.78 9.90
C ARG A 133 20.13 -14.21 9.58
N ARG A 134 21.04 -15.13 9.89
CA ARG A 134 20.79 -16.57 9.96
C ARG A 134 21.41 -17.11 11.24
N GLY A 135 20.57 -17.36 12.24
CA GLY A 135 21.06 -17.59 13.61
C GLY A 135 21.94 -16.43 14.07
N ASN A 136 23.19 -16.72 14.43
CA ASN A 136 24.14 -15.71 14.89
C ASN A 136 24.95 -15.04 13.76
N GLU A 137 24.80 -15.48 12.52
CA GLU A 137 25.51 -14.89 11.39
C GLU A 137 24.75 -13.69 10.81
N GLU A 138 25.45 -12.58 10.56
CA GLU A 138 24.94 -11.45 9.79
C GLU A 138 25.13 -11.73 8.29
N LEU A 139 24.03 -11.78 7.53
CA LEU A 139 24.05 -11.99 6.09
C LEU A 139 24.16 -10.65 5.33
N GLY A 140 23.66 -9.57 5.91
CA GLY A 140 23.74 -8.23 5.33
C GLY A 140 22.93 -7.19 6.10
N ARG A 141 23.02 -5.95 5.66
CA ARG A 141 22.27 -4.80 6.18
C ARG A 141 21.69 -4.02 5.03
N GLU A 142 20.49 -3.50 5.26
CA GLU A 142 19.81 -2.64 4.30
C GLU A 142 19.30 -1.39 5.02
N ARG A 143 19.43 -0.23 4.37
CA ARG A 143 18.98 1.05 4.90
C ARG A 143 18.30 1.83 3.79
N PHE A 144 17.05 2.21 4.04
CA PHE A 144 16.24 2.95 3.08
C PHE A 144 15.65 4.19 3.74
N LYS A 145 15.78 5.35 3.09
CA LYS A 145 14.96 6.50 3.45
C LYS A 145 13.57 6.31 2.87
N LEU A 146 12.57 6.72 3.64
CA LEU A 146 11.16 6.64 3.27
C LEU A 146 10.66 8.02 2.87
N SER A 147 10.11 8.12 1.67
CA SER A 147 9.39 9.30 1.20
C SER A 147 7.90 9.00 1.23
N ALA A 148 7.19 9.59 2.20
CA ALA A 148 5.74 9.54 2.23
C ALA A 148 5.14 10.45 1.16
N GLY A 149 4.07 9.98 0.52
CA GLY A 149 3.28 10.74 -0.44
C GLY A 149 1.80 10.50 -0.23
N GLN A 150 0.98 11.34 -0.82
CA GLN A 150 -0.47 11.13 -0.85
C GLN A 150 -0.96 11.23 -2.29
N CYS A 151 -1.86 10.33 -2.68
CA CYS A 151 -2.57 10.42 -3.94
C CYS A 151 -4.09 10.42 -3.70
N ARG A 152 -4.85 11.01 -4.61
CA ARG A 152 -6.32 10.98 -4.59
C ARG A 152 -6.81 9.80 -5.42
N VAL A 153 -7.65 8.98 -4.81
CA VAL A 153 -8.18 7.74 -5.35
C VAL A 153 -9.66 7.91 -5.67
N LEU A 154 -10.07 7.54 -6.89
CA LEU A 154 -11.49 7.34 -7.23
C LEU A 154 -11.94 5.98 -6.69
N SER A 155 -12.97 5.95 -5.84
CA SER A 155 -13.61 4.68 -5.48
C SER A 155 -14.38 4.13 -6.68
N PRO A 156 -14.22 2.86 -7.07
CA PRO A 156 -15.27 2.16 -7.79
C PRO A 156 -16.47 2.07 -6.83
N ASN A 157 -17.66 2.44 -7.31
CA ASN A 157 -18.91 2.16 -6.59
C ASN A 157 -19.30 0.70 -6.75
#